data_AF-A0A972BV72-F1
#
_entry.id   AF-A0A972BV72-F1
#
_cell.length_a   1.000
_cell.length_b   1.000
_cell.length_c   1.000
_cell.angle_alpha   90.00
_cell.angle_beta   90.00
_cell.angle_gamma   90.00
#
_symmetry.space_group_name_H-M   'P 1'
#
loop_
_entity.id
_entity.type
_entity.pdbx_description
1 polymer ?
#
loop_
_entity_poly.entity_id
_entity_poly.type
_entity_poly.pdbx_seq_one_letter_code
_entity_poly.pdbx_strand_id
1 'polypeptide(L)'
;MINMHEVIETNKMIEQENLDVRTITLGINLLDCAGSDLSEVNQKIFDKITTVAKDLVAAGNRIQREYGIPIVNKRIAVTPISLIGASCCRTVEDYVSIAETLDRAAHAVGVNFIGGYSALVNKAMTAADELLIKSIPKALSSTERVCSSVNVGSTKTGIDMNAVKLLGEIILETAELTKDNDSIGCAKLVVFCNAPDDNPFMAGAFHGITEGDAVINVGVSGPGVVKKALESVRGADFETLCETIKRTAFKITRVGQLVAQEASKLLNVPFGIVDLSLAPTPAVGDSVAEILQEIGLEYPGAPGTTAALALLNDQVKKGGVMASSFVGGLSGAFIPVSEDQGMINAVEAGALTLEKLEAMTCVCSVGLDMIAIPGDTKASTISGIIADEMAIGMVNQKTTAVRIIPVNGKTVGDTVEFGGLLGHAPIMRVNGFSCENFINRGGRIPAPIHSFKN
;
A
#
# COMPACT_ATOMS: atom_id res chain seq x y z
N MET A 1 -11.15 27.71 11.04
CA MET A 1 -11.26 28.72 9.96
C MET A 1 -9.91 28.79 9.28
N ILE A 2 -9.84 28.45 8.00
CA ILE A 2 -8.60 28.50 7.20
C ILE A 2 -8.37 29.95 6.78
N ASN A 3 -7.15 30.44 6.93
CA ASN A 3 -6.80 31.84 6.64
C ASN A 3 -6.67 32.05 5.11
N MET A 4 -7.04 33.22 4.58
CA MET A 4 -6.88 33.57 3.16
C MET A 4 -5.42 33.42 2.68
N HIS A 5 -4.44 33.64 3.57
CA HIS A 5 -3.04 33.34 3.31
C HIS A 5 -2.75 31.84 3.10
N GLU A 6 -3.38 30.96 3.88
CA GLU A 6 -3.22 29.51 3.74
C GLU A 6 -3.83 29.01 2.41
N VAL A 7 -4.92 29.62 1.95
CA VAL A 7 -5.54 29.29 0.65
C VAL A 7 -4.63 29.69 -0.51
N ILE A 8 -4.07 30.90 -0.49
CA ILE A 8 -3.14 31.38 -1.54
C ILE A 8 -1.88 30.52 -1.59
N GLU A 9 -1.33 30.17 -0.42
CA GLU A 9 -0.15 29.32 -0.33
C GLU A 9 -0.43 27.88 -0.80
N THR A 10 -1.61 27.34 -0.45
CA THR A 10 -2.07 26.03 -0.94
C THR A 10 -2.20 26.01 -2.46
N ASN A 11 -2.79 27.05 -3.06
CA ASN A 11 -2.89 27.16 -4.52
C ASN A 11 -1.51 27.21 -5.19
N LYS A 12 -0.53 27.87 -4.57
CA LYS A 12 0.86 27.86 -5.07
C LYS A 12 1.46 26.45 -5.03
N MET A 13 1.23 25.69 -3.96
CA MET A 13 1.71 24.30 -3.85
C MET A 13 1.06 23.38 -4.89
N ILE A 14 -0.22 23.60 -5.20
CA ILE A 14 -0.94 22.83 -6.22
C ILE A 14 -0.42 23.13 -7.62
N GLU A 15 -0.33 24.41 -8.00
CA GLU A 15 0.02 24.79 -9.37
C GLU A 15 1.52 24.73 -9.68
N GLN A 16 2.38 24.98 -8.69
CA GLN A 16 3.83 25.12 -8.90
C GLN A 16 4.65 23.94 -8.33
N GLU A 17 4.07 23.13 -7.45
CA GLU A 17 4.80 22.14 -6.66
C GLU A 17 4.17 20.73 -6.70
N ASN A 18 3.18 20.52 -7.59
CA ASN A 18 2.49 19.24 -7.81
C ASN A 18 1.82 18.65 -6.56
N LEU A 19 1.24 19.47 -5.69
CA LEU A 19 0.45 18.96 -4.56
C LEU A 19 -0.86 18.32 -5.03
N ASP A 20 -1.08 17.06 -4.64
CA ASP A 20 -2.29 16.32 -4.95
C ASP A 20 -2.80 15.47 -3.77
N VAL A 21 -4.09 15.16 -3.83
CA VAL A 21 -4.69 14.12 -2.99
C VAL A 21 -4.65 12.82 -3.77
N ARG A 22 -3.75 11.92 -3.37
CA ARG A 22 -3.57 10.62 -4.01
C ARG A 22 -4.84 9.79 -3.98
N THR A 23 -5.60 9.83 -2.89
CA THR A 23 -6.83 9.06 -2.78
C THR A 23 -7.84 9.61 -1.76
N ILE A 24 -9.13 9.41 -2.06
CA ILE A 24 -10.20 9.28 -1.07
C ILE A 24 -10.61 7.81 -1.06
N THR A 25 -10.45 7.15 0.09
CA THR A 25 -10.84 5.75 0.28
C THR A 25 -12.04 5.68 1.23
N LEU A 26 -13.13 5.08 0.75
CA LEU A 26 -14.31 4.78 1.55
C LEU A 26 -14.19 3.35 2.10
N GLY A 27 -14.07 3.23 3.41
CA GLY A 27 -14.20 1.97 4.13
C GLY A 27 -15.67 1.59 4.28
N ILE A 28 -16.02 0.33 4.03
CA ILE A 28 -17.39 -0.20 4.15
C ILE A 28 -17.36 -1.52 4.92
N ASN A 29 -18.10 -1.56 6.03
CA ASN A 29 -18.30 -2.79 6.79
C ASN A 29 -19.23 -3.74 6.05
N LEU A 30 -18.85 -5.01 5.89
CA LEU A 30 -19.66 -6.03 5.21
C LEU A 30 -20.15 -7.15 6.15
N LEU A 31 -19.97 -7.03 7.47
CA LEU A 31 -20.35 -8.10 8.42
C LEU A 31 -21.85 -8.43 8.39
N ASP A 32 -22.70 -7.44 8.14
CA ASP A 32 -24.15 -7.62 7.96
C ASP A 32 -24.55 -8.29 6.63
N CYS A 33 -23.60 -8.41 5.70
CA CYS A 33 -23.78 -9.13 4.44
C CYS A 33 -23.51 -10.63 4.60
N ALA A 34 -22.87 -11.06 5.69
CA ALA A 34 -22.54 -12.46 5.93
C ALA A 34 -23.80 -13.34 6.08
N GLY A 35 -23.72 -14.57 5.58
CA GLY A 35 -24.85 -15.50 5.54
C GLY A 35 -24.44 -16.90 5.11
N SER A 36 -25.39 -17.84 5.07
CA SER A 36 -25.14 -19.22 4.66
C SER A 36 -25.29 -19.46 3.15
N ASP A 37 -26.07 -18.63 2.45
CA ASP A 37 -26.29 -18.72 1.01
C ASP A 37 -25.36 -17.77 0.25
N LEU A 38 -24.50 -18.31 -0.62
CA LEU A 38 -23.51 -17.52 -1.36
C LEU A 38 -24.15 -16.50 -2.30
N SER A 39 -25.27 -16.85 -2.94
CA SER A 39 -25.94 -15.95 -3.89
C SER A 39 -26.55 -14.74 -3.17
N GLU A 40 -27.17 -14.97 -2.02
CA GLU A 40 -27.68 -13.91 -1.16
C GLU A 40 -26.55 -13.02 -0.62
N VAL A 41 -25.44 -13.61 -0.19
CA VAL A 41 -24.24 -12.86 0.26
C VAL A 41 -23.71 -11.96 -0.85
N ASN A 42 -23.54 -12.50 -2.07
CA ASN A 42 -23.09 -11.72 -3.23
C ASN A 42 -24.04 -10.55 -3.53
N GLN A 43 -25.36 -10.78 -3.49
CA GLN A 43 -26.35 -9.73 -3.73
C GLN A 43 -26.25 -8.63 -2.66
N LYS A 44 -26.18 -8.99 -1.38
CA LYS A 44 -26.03 -8.03 -0.27
C LYS A 44 -24.76 -7.20 -0.39
N ILE A 45 -23.62 -7.83 -0.72
CA ILE A 45 -22.34 -7.12 -0.94
C ILE A 45 -22.49 -6.09 -2.05
N PHE A 46 -23.02 -6.49 -3.22
CA PHE A 46 -23.19 -5.60 -4.36
C PHE A 46 -24.12 -4.43 -4.02
N ASP A 47 -25.29 -4.71 -3.44
CA ASP A 47 -26.29 -3.69 -3.10
C ASP A 47 -25.75 -2.71 -2.05
N LYS A 48 -25.05 -3.22 -1.02
CA LYS A 48 -24.48 -2.37 0.04
C LYS A 48 -23.40 -1.45 -0.52
N ILE A 49 -22.44 -1.99 -1.25
CA ILE A 49 -21.34 -1.18 -1.83
C ILE A 49 -21.90 -0.12 -2.78
N THR A 50 -22.79 -0.51 -3.71
CA THR A 50 -23.35 0.42 -4.68
C THR A 50 -24.24 1.48 -4.05
N THR A 51 -24.93 1.16 -2.95
CA THR A 51 -25.76 2.13 -2.21
C THR A 51 -24.90 3.12 -1.43
N VAL A 52 -23.92 2.63 -0.66
CA VAL A 52 -23.10 3.48 0.21
C VAL A 52 -22.12 4.34 -0.59
N ALA A 53 -21.56 3.80 -1.67
CA ALA A 53 -20.54 4.49 -2.47
C ALA A 53 -21.09 5.27 -3.68
N LYS A 54 -22.42 5.33 -3.89
CA LYS A 54 -23.07 5.92 -5.07
C LYS A 54 -22.57 7.32 -5.45
N ASP A 55 -22.31 8.16 -4.44
CA ASP A 55 -21.94 9.56 -4.62
C ASP A 55 -20.43 9.82 -4.45
N LEU A 56 -19.62 8.78 -4.17
CA LEU A 56 -18.19 8.92 -3.84
C LEU A 56 -17.41 9.65 -4.94
N VAL A 57 -17.56 9.22 -6.19
CA VAL A 57 -16.87 9.83 -7.34
C VAL A 57 -17.36 11.26 -7.58
N ALA A 58 -18.66 11.49 -7.48
CA ALA A 58 -19.27 12.80 -7.67
C ALA A 58 -18.79 13.80 -6.59
N ALA A 59 -18.73 13.36 -5.32
CA ALA A 59 -18.21 14.14 -4.21
C ALA A 59 -16.73 14.48 -4.42
N GLY A 60 -15.88 13.50 -4.77
CA GLY A 60 -14.47 13.74 -5.08
C GLY A 60 -14.28 14.75 -6.22
N ASN A 61 -15.03 14.62 -7.31
CA ASN A 61 -14.96 15.55 -8.44
C ASN A 61 -15.50 16.95 -8.11
N ARG A 62 -16.45 17.05 -7.17
CA ARG A 62 -16.93 18.33 -6.66
C ARG A 62 -15.84 19.04 -5.84
N ILE A 63 -15.21 18.33 -4.89
CA ILE A 63 -14.13 18.88 -4.06
C ILE A 63 -12.98 19.36 -4.94
N GLN A 64 -12.57 18.57 -5.92
CA GLN A 64 -11.52 18.96 -6.87
C GLN A 64 -11.85 20.26 -7.62
N ARG A 65 -13.11 20.46 -8.04
CA ARG A 65 -13.54 21.70 -8.71
C ARG A 65 -13.64 22.90 -7.77
N GLU A 66 -14.09 22.68 -6.54
CA GLU A 66 -14.35 23.75 -5.56
C GLU A 66 -13.05 24.29 -4.95
N TYR A 67 -12.08 23.41 -4.70
CA TYR A 67 -10.82 23.76 -4.04
C TYR A 67 -9.60 23.76 -4.98
N GLY A 68 -9.76 23.36 -6.24
CA GLY A 68 -8.66 23.27 -7.21
C GLY A 68 -7.64 22.17 -6.90
N ILE A 69 -7.86 21.33 -5.90
CA ILE A 69 -6.94 20.25 -5.49
C ILE A 69 -7.20 19.00 -6.33
N PRO A 70 -6.23 18.49 -7.12
CA PRO A 70 -6.38 17.24 -7.85
C PRO A 70 -6.62 16.07 -6.90
N ILE A 71 -7.67 15.27 -7.15
CA ILE A 71 -7.91 14.00 -6.44
C ILE A 71 -7.73 12.86 -7.43
N VAL A 72 -6.59 12.18 -7.35
CA VAL A 72 -6.17 11.20 -8.35
C VAL A 72 -7.05 9.95 -8.32
N ASN A 73 -7.30 9.41 -7.13
CA ASN A 73 -8.07 8.16 -6.98
C ASN A 73 -9.26 8.28 -6.04
N LYS A 74 -10.28 7.48 -6.34
CA LYS A 74 -11.42 7.21 -5.47
C LYS A 74 -11.49 5.70 -5.31
N ARG A 75 -11.43 5.21 -4.07
CA ARG A 75 -11.20 3.79 -3.76
C ARG A 75 -12.17 3.30 -2.71
N ILE A 76 -12.33 2.00 -2.62
CA ILE A 76 -13.13 1.35 -1.57
C ILE A 76 -12.25 0.34 -0.83
N ALA A 77 -12.38 0.29 0.48
CA ALA A 77 -11.86 -0.79 1.31
C ALA A 77 -13.04 -1.51 1.97
N VAL A 78 -13.06 -2.84 1.97
CA VAL A 78 -14.12 -3.61 2.60
C VAL A 78 -13.59 -4.53 3.69
N THR A 79 -14.47 -5.01 4.56
CA THR A 79 -14.14 -6.01 5.57
C THR A 79 -13.44 -7.21 4.93
N PRO A 80 -12.38 -7.78 5.56
CA PRO A 80 -11.68 -8.95 5.04
C PRO A 80 -12.66 -10.05 4.58
N ILE A 81 -12.63 -10.39 3.29
CA ILE A 81 -13.56 -11.35 2.67
C ILE A 81 -13.43 -12.76 3.26
N SER A 82 -12.27 -13.11 3.83
CA SER A 82 -12.10 -14.33 4.64
C SER A 82 -13.21 -14.50 5.68
N LEU A 83 -13.57 -13.40 6.38
CA LEU A 83 -14.60 -13.38 7.41
C LEU A 83 -16.01 -13.47 6.83
N ILE A 84 -16.26 -12.78 5.71
CA ILE A 84 -17.58 -12.71 5.08
C ILE A 84 -17.95 -14.05 4.42
N GLY A 85 -16.98 -14.67 3.73
CA GLY A 85 -17.16 -15.94 3.04
C GLY A 85 -17.10 -17.16 3.95
N ALA A 86 -16.63 -17.04 5.20
CA ALA A 86 -16.37 -18.19 6.08
C ALA A 86 -17.57 -19.14 6.25
N SER A 87 -18.79 -18.61 6.28
CA SER A 87 -20.01 -19.40 6.47
C SER A 87 -20.58 -20.01 5.18
N CYS A 88 -20.38 -19.39 4.02
CA CYS A 88 -20.99 -19.80 2.75
C CYS A 88 -20.01 -20.43 1.74
N CYS A 89 -18.74 -20.05 1.75
CA CYS A 89 -17.73 -20.57 0.83
C CYS A 89 -17.26 -21.95 1.28
N ARG A 90 -17.14 -22.87 0.33
CA ARG A 90 -16.66 -24.25 0.50
C ARG A 90 -15.56 -24.60 -0.50
N THR A 91 -15.43 -23.83 -1.57
CA THR A 91 -14.47 -24.00 -2.66
C THR A 91 -13.74 -22.70 -2.97
N VAL A 92 -12.68 -22.80 -3.78
CA VAL A 92 -11.98 -21.63 -4.32
C VAL A 92 -12.91 -20.80 -5.22
N GLU A 93 -13.73 -21.46 -6.03
CA GLU A 93 -14.70 -20.84 -6.94
C GLU A 93 -15.71 -19.94 -6.20
N ASP A 94 -16.12 -20.34 -4.99
CA ASP A 94 -17.05 -19.54 -4.19
C ASP A 94 -16.44 -18.19 -3.81
N TYR A 95 -15.16 -18.17 -3.42
CA TYR A 95 -14.44 -16.93 -3.12
C TYR A 95 -14.14 -16.11 -4.38
N VAL A 96 -13.91 -16.75 -5.54
CA VAL A 96 -13.77 -16.06 -6.83
C VAL A 96 -15.08 -15.34 -7.19
N SER A 97 -16.23 -15.96 -6.94
CA SER A 97 -17.54 -15.33 -7.17
C SER A 97 -17.75 -14.06 -6.32
N ILE A 98 -17.24 -14.03 -5.09
CA ILE A 98 -17.23 -12.81 -4.27
C ILE A 98 -16.30 -11.76 -4.89
N ALA A 99 -15.11 -12.14 -5.35
CA ALA A 99 -14.19 -11.20 -6.03
C ALA A 99 -14.84 -10.56 -7.27
N GLU A 100 -15.48 -11.35 -8.13
CA GLU A 100 -16.23 -10.86 -9.29
C GLU A 100 -17.37 -9.92 -8.88
N THR A 101 -18.01 -10.17 -7.74
CA THR A 101 -19.05 -9.29 -7.19
C THR A 101 -18.48 -7.96 -6.71
N LEU A 102 -17.33 -7.96 -6.03
CA LEU A 102 -16.62 -6.73 -5.66
C LEU A 102 -16.20 -5.94 -6.91
N ASP A 103 -15.70 -6.62 -7.94
CA ASP A 103 -15.28 -5.99 -9.18
C ASP A 103 -16.46 -5.34 -9.92
N ARG A 104 -17.60 -6.05 -10.03
CA ARG A 104 -18.84 -5.49 -10.60
C ARG A 104 -19.32 -4.27 -9.80
N ALA A 105 -19.28 -4.33 -8.48
CA ALA A 105 -19.67 -3.20 -7.64
C ALA A 105 -18.74 -2.00 -7.85
N ALA A 106 -17.42 -2.22 -7.91
CA ALA A 106 -16.42 -1.19 -8.17
C ALA A 106 -16.61 -0.52 -9.54
N HIS A 107 -16.94 -1.30 -10.58
CA HIS A 107 -17.31 -0.78 -11.90
C HIS A 107 -18.58 0.07 -11.84
N ALA A 108 -19.63 -0.42 -11.18
CA ALA A 108 -20.92 0.26 -11.09
C ALA A 108 -20.82 1.65 -10.42
N VAL A 109 -19.97 1.80 -9.41
CA VAL A 109 -19.76 3.10 -8.72
C VAL A 109 -18.61 3.92 -9.29
N GLY A 110 -17.87 3.38 -10.27
CA GLY A 110 -16.81 4.10 -10.97
C GLY A 110 -15.53 4.34 -10.17
N VAL A 111 -15.24 3.54 -9.14
CA VAL A 111 -14.00 3.66 -8.33
C VAL A 111 -12.83 2.96 -9.01
N ASN A 112 -11.60 3.41 -8.73
CA ASN A 112 -10.39 2.88 -9.37
C ASN A 112 -10.05 1.46 -8.88
N PHE A 113 -10.13 1.24 -7.57
CA PHE A 113 -9.77 -0.04 -6.93
C PHE A 113 -10.65 -0.32 -5.73
N ILE A 114 -10.88 -1.60 -5.46
CA ILE A 114 -11.52 -2.12 -4.25
C ILE A 114 -10.60 -3.13 -3.56
N GLY A 115 -10.27 -2.86 -2.30
CA GLY A 115 -9.45 -3.71 -1.45
C GLY A 115 -10.32 -4.34 -0.37
N GLY A 116 -9.81 -5.38 0.27
CA GLY A 116 -10.50 -6.14 1.31
C GLY A 116 -10.66 -7.61 0.95
N TYR A 117 -10.21 -8.04 -0.24
CA TYR A 117 -10.05 -9.45 -0.58
C TYR A 117 -8.88 -10.05 0.21
N SER A 118 -9.07 -10.13 1.53
CA SER A 118 -7.98 -10.20 2.49
C SER A 118 -8.18 -11.26 3.56
N ALA A 119 -7.06 -11.76 4.09
CA ALA A 119 -7.00 -12.69 5.21
C ALA A 119 -6.05 -12.19 6.31
N LEU A 120 -6.38 -12.42 7.57
CA LEU A 120 -5.57 -12.05 8.73
C LEU A 120 -5.13 -13.32 9.47
N VAL A 121 -3.95 -13.83 9.15
CA VAL A 121 -3.47 -15.18 9.52
C VAL A 121 -2.17 -15.17 10.33
N ASN A 122 -1.97 -14.14 11.16
CA ASN A 122 -0.75 -13.95 11.94
C ASN A 122 -0.50 -14.96 13.08
N LYS A 123 -1.47 -15.83 13.38
CA LYS A 123 -1.35 -16.89 14.39
C LYS A 123 -1.41 -18.30 13.80
N ALA A 124 -2.35 -18.50 12.90
CA ALA A 124 -2.65 -19.72 12.17
C ALA A 124 -3.72 -19.39 11.11
N MET A 125 -3.72 -20.12 10.00
CA MET A 125 -4.82 -20.11 9.03
C MET A 125 -5.97 -20.99 9.50
N THR A 126 -7.21 -20.52 9.34
CA THR A 126 -8.40 -21.40 9.32
C THR A 126 -8.62 -21.99 7.93
N ALA A 127 -9.53 -22.95 7.80
CA ALA A 127 -9.90 -23.50 6.49
C ALA A 127 -10.49 -22.42 5.54
N ALA A 128 -11.20 -21.44 6.08
CA ALA A 128 -11.75 -20.32 5.32
C ALA A 128 -10.62 -19.40 4.81
N ASP A 129 -9.63 -19.10 5.66
CA ASP A 129 -8.47 -18.30 5.27
C ASP A 129 -7.65 -18.99 4.18
N GLU A 130 -7.39 -20.29 4.34
CA GLU A 130 -6.63 -21.07 3.35
C GLU A 130 -7.36 -21.13 1.99
N LEU A 131 -8.69 -21.30 2.00
CA LEU A 131 -9.50 -21.26 0.77
C LEU A 131 -9.46 -19.89 0.10
N LEU A 132 -9.60 -18.80 0.87
CA LEU A 132 -9.46 -17.45 0.32
C LEU A 132 -8.07 -17.24 -0.28
N ILE A 133 -7.00 -17.59 0.44
CA ILE A 133 -5.62 -17.41 -0.03
C ILE A 133 -5.39 -18.20 -1.33
N LYS A 134 -5.86 -19.44 -1.41
CA LYS A 134 -5.79 -20.26 -2.63
C LYS A 134 -6.62 -19.74 -3.79
N SER A 135 -7.64 -18.92 -3.53
CA SER A 135 -8.47 -18.32 -4.57
C SER A 135 -7.87 -17.05 -5.19
N ILE A 136 -6.87 -16.44 -4.55
CA ILE A 136 -6.23 -15.20 -5.00
C ILE A 136 -5.76 -15.25 -6.47
N PRO A 137 -5.03 -16.28 -6.95
CA PRO A 137 -4.53 -16.29 -8.32
C PRO A 137 -5.66 -16.17 -9.35
N LYS A 138 -6.72 -16.97 -9.18
CA LYS A 138 -7.89 -16.97 -10.05
C LYS A 138 -8.67 -15.67 -9.93
N ALA A 139 -8.93 -15.20 -8.71
CA ALA A 139 -9.66 -13.95 -8.45
C ALA A 139 -8.96 -12.74 -9.07
N LEU A 140 -7.64 -12.60 -8.94
CA LEU A 140 -6.90 -11.47 -9.48
C LEU A 140 -6.70 -11.54 -11.00
N SER A 141 -6.79 -12.74 -11.58
CA SER A 141 -6.78 -12.95 -13.05
C SER A 141 -8.13 -12.66 -13.71
N SER A 142 -9.24 -12.86 -12.99
CA SER A 142 -10.60 -12.66 -13.53
C SER A 142 -11.22 -11.31 -13.20
N THR A 143 -10.55 -10.47 -12.40
CA THR A 143 -11.04 -9.15 -11.99
C THR A 143 -10.06 -8.05 -12.36
N GLU A 144 -10.57 -6.85 -12.64
CA GLU A 144 -9.72 -5.71 -13.01
C GLU A 144 -9.30 -4.90 -11.77
N ARG A 145 -10.27 -4.57 -10.90
CA ARG A 145 -10.12 -3.54 -9.85
C ARG A 145 -9.97 -4.09 -8.44
N VAL A 146 -10.08 -5.41 -8.25
CA VAL A 146 -9.93 -6.03 -6.93
C VAL A 146 -8.46 -6.14 -6.56
N CYS A 147 -8.15 -5.73 -5.33
CA CYS A 147 -6.85 -5.89 -4.70
C CYS A 147 -6.96 -6.83 -3.49
N SER A 148 -5.90 -7.59 -3.25
CA SER A 148 -5.83 -8.60 -2.20
C SER A 148 -4.67 -8.34 -1.24
N SER A 149 -4.89 -8.68 0.03
CA SER A 149 -3.84 -8.58 1.04
C SER A 149 -3.91 -9.68 2.10
N VAL A 150 -2.74 -10.15 2.56
CA VAL A 150 -2.68 -11.21 3.56
C VAL A 150 -1.72 -10.83 4.68
N ASN A 151 -2.22 -10.67 5.90
CA ASN A 151 -1.37 -10.41 7.07
C ASN A 151 -0.92 -11.72 7.71
N VAL A 152 0.36 -12.05 7.61
CA VAL A 152 0.94 -13.32 8.07
C VAL A 152 1.74 -13.21 9.37
N GLY A 153 2.00 -12.00 9.83
CA GLY A 153 2.81 -11.76 11.02
C GLY A 153 2.30 -10.63 11.89
N SER A 154 2.66 -10.67 13.16
CA SER A 154 2.59 -9.50 14.02
C SER A 154 3.66 -9.58 15.12
N THR A 155 4.07 -8.45 15.65
CA THR A 155 4.96 -8.35 16.81
C THR A 155 4.39 -9.14 18.00
N LYS A 156 3.07 -9.13 18.19
CA LYS A 156 2.42 -9.79 19.32
C LYS A 156 2.36 -11.31 19.17
N THR A 157 2.43 -11.83 17.95
CA THR A 157 2.17 -13.25 17.67
C THR A 157 3.34 -13.97 17.02
N GLY A 158 4.29 -13.26 16.42
CA GLY A 158 5.27 -13.89 15.57
C GLY A 158 4.81 -13.96 14.12
N ILE A 159 5.36 -14.90 13.36
CA ILE A 159 5.10 -15.08 11.92
C ILE A 159 4.60 -16.49 11.64
N ASP A 160 3.46 -16.63 10.97
CA ASP A 160 2.97 -17.93 10.48
C ASP A 160 3.75 -18.33 9.20
N MET A 161 4.72 -19.23 9.36
CA MET A 161 5.56 -19.69 8.26
C MET A 161 4.84 -20.64 7.31
N ASN A 162 3.72 -21.25 7.72
CA ASN A 162 2.89 -22.01 6.80
C ASN A 162 2.19 -21.08 5.81
N ALA A 163 1.69 -19.94 6.29
CA ALA A 163 1.09 -18.92 5.43
C ALA A 163 2.14 -18.27 4.50
N VAL A 164 3.34 -17.96 5.02
CA VAL A 164 4.47 -17.44 4.20
C VAL A 164 4.87 -18.41 3.10
N LYS A 165 4.94 -19.72 3.41
CA LYS A 165 5.23 -20.75 2.41
C LYS A 165 4.16 -20.79 1.32
N LEU A 166 2.88 -20.86 1.72
CA LEU A 166 1.76 -20.86 0.78
C LEU A 166 1.77 -19.62 -0.11
N LEU A 167 2.03 -18.43 0.43
CA LEU A 167 2.03 -17.19 -0.35
C LEU A 167 3.14 -17.12 -1.40
N GLY A 168 4.29 -17.76 -1.18
CA GLY A 168 5.33 -17.86 -2.21
C GLY A 168 4.86 -18.67 -3.43
N GLU A 169 4.04 -19.70 -3.20
CA GLU A 169 3.40 -20.50 -4.25
C GLU A 169 2.28 -19.70 -4.95
N ILE A 170 1.43 -19.03 -4.17
CA ILE A 170 0.32 -18.21 -4.67
C ILE A 170 0.80 -17.03 -5.52
N ILE A 171 1.90 -16.37 -5.15
CA ILE A 171 2.47 -15.28 -5.95
C ILE A 171 2.91 -15.78 -7.32
N LEU A 172 3.58 -16.94 -7.39
CA LEU A 172 3.98 -17.52 -8.68
C LEU A 172 2.78 -17.98 -9.52
N GLU A 173 1.79 -18.61 -8.90
CA GLU A 173 0.57 -18.99 -9.60
C GLU A 173 -0.17 -17.76 -10.15
N THR A 174 -0.22 -16.67 -9.37
CA THR A 174 -0.80 -15.40 -9.80
C THR A 174 -0.04 -14.80 -10.99
N ALA A 175 1.30 -14.86 -10.96
CA ALA A 175 2.13 -14.40 -12.07
C ALA A 175 1.89 -15.21 -13.34
N GLU A 176 1.84 -16.54 -13.23
CA GLU A 176 1.59 -17.43 -14.35
C GLU A 176 0.20 -17.19 -14.98
N LEU A 177 -0.84 -17.06 -14.16
CA LEU A 177 -2.21 -16.82 -14.66
C LEU A 177 -2.38 -15.44 -15.30
N THR A 178 -1.49 -14.49 -15.01
CA THR A 178 -1.54 -13.13 -15.57
C THR A 178 -0.33 -12.80 -16.45
N LYS A 179 0.40 -13.82 -16.93
CA LYS A 179 1.64 -13.66 -17.72
C LYS A 179 1.45 -12.89 -19.02
N ASP A 180 0.28 -13.00 -19.64
CA ASP A 180 -0.04 -12.30 -20.90
C ASP A 180 -0.16 -10.78 -20.70
N ASN A 181 -0.33 -10.35 -19.43
CA ASN A 181 -0.33 -8.96 -18.99
C ASN A 181 0.84 -8.71 -18.04
N ASP A 182 2.02 -9.25 -18.35
CA ASP A 182 3.25 -8.96 -17.59
C ASP A 182 3.14 -9.31 -16.08
N SER A 183 2.38 -10.35 -15.74
CA SER A 183 2.17 -10.81 -14.36
C SER A 183 1.49 -9.77 -13.44
N ILE A 184 0.67 -8.88 -14.03
CA ILE A 184 0.01 -7.75 -13.34
C ILE A 184 -0.81 -8.14 -12.11
N GLY A 185 -1.28 -9.38 -12.02
CA GLY A 185 -2.01 -9.88 -10.84
C GLY A 185 -1.20 -9.68 -9.55
N CYS A 186 0.12 -9.88 -9.59
CA CYS A 186 1.00 -9.70 -8.44
C CYS A 186 1.10 -8.23 -8.00
N ALA A 187 0.89 -7.26 -8.89
CA ALA A 187 0.86 -5.84 -8.54
C ALA A 187 -0.37 -5.46 -7.67
N LYS A 188 -1.38 -6.35 -7.63
CA LYS A 188 -2.61 -6.21 -6.83
C LYS A 188 -2.60 -7.08 -5.56
N LEU A 189 -1.49 -7.76 -5.25
CA LEU A 189 -1.34 -8.63 -4.08
C LEU A 189 -0.26 -8.09 -3.13
N VAL A 190 -0.58 -7.99 -1.84
CA VAL A 190 0.35 -7.53 -0.80
C VAL A 190 0.37 -8.49 0.38
N VAL A 191 1.55 -8.86 0.85
CA VAL A 191 1.73 -9.66 2.08
C VAL A 191 2.19 -8.75 3.21
N PHE A 192 1.55 -8.81 4.38
CA PHE A 192 1.83 -7.93 5.52
C PHE A 192 2.33 -8.65 6.76
N CYS A 193 3.11 -7.91 7.55
CA CYS A 193 3.30 -8.12 8.98
C CYS A 193 2.90 -6.84 9.70
N ASN A 194 2.24 -6.98 10.86
CA ASN A 194 1.65 -5.88 11.60
C ASN A 194 0.77 -4.98 10.70
N ALA A 195 -0.07 -5.57 9.85
CA ALA A 195 -1.10 -4.79 9.17
C ALA A 195 -1.88 -3.95 10.21
N PRO A 196 -2.11 -2.65 9.98
CA PRO A 196 -2.94 -1.83 10.84
C PRO A 196 -4.36 -2.43 10.93
N ASP A 197 -5.07 -2.17 12.03
CA ASP A 197 -6.43 -2.69 12.22
C ASP A 197 -7.41 -2.19 11.14
N ASP A 198 -7.20 -0.97 10.61
CA ASP A 198 -7.85 -0.40 9.43
C ASP A 198 -6.77 0.09 8.44
N ASN A 199 -6.89 -0.28 7.16
CA ASN A 199 -5.89 0.06 6.16
C ASN A 199 -6.54 0.62 4.88
N PRO A 200 -6.42 1.93 4.60
CA PRO A 200 -6.97 2.51 3.37
C PRO A 200 -6.03 2.46 2.14
N PHE A 201 -4.81 1.89 2.24
CA PHE A 201 -3.81 1.91 1.15
C PHE A 201 -3.91 0.73 0.20
N MET A 202 -4.10 1.01 -1.09
CA MET A 202 -3.97 0.00 -2.13
C MET A 202 -2.50 -0.31 -2.43
N ALA A 203 -2.15 -1.54 -2.80
CA ALA A 203 -3.06 -2.70 -2.99
C ALA A 203 -3.47 -3.42 -1.68
N GLY A 204 -2.96 -2.97 -0.53
CA GLY A 204 -3.13 -3.62 0.76
C GLY A 204 -4.44 -3.41 1.52
N ALA A 205 -5.37 -2.60 0.99
CA ALA A 205 -6.42 -1.99 1.79
C ALA A 205 -7.47 -2.99 2.27
N PHE A 206 -8.02 -2.78 3.46
CA PHE A 206 -9.21 -3.44 4.00
C PHE A 206 -9.83 -2.58 5.10
N HIS A 207 -11.14 -2.72 5.29
CA HIS A 207 -11.89 -2.03 6.35
C HIS A 207 -11.85 -2.86 7.64
N GLY A 208 -11.30 -2.28 8.70
CA GLY A 208 -11.15 -2.96 9.99
C GLY A 208 -12.47 -3.40 10.62
N ILE A 209 -12.48 -4.54 11.32
CA ILE A 209 -13.70 -5.02 12.02
C ILE A 209 -14.05 -4.16 13.26
N THR A 210 -13.10 -3.35 13.73
CA THR A 210 -13.28 -2.42 14.85
C THR A 210 -13.80 -1.06 14.41
N GLU A 211 -13.84 -0.79 13.10
CA GLU A 211 -14.37 0.44 12.54
C GLU A 211 -15.91 0.44 12.50
N GLY A 212 -16.50 1.62 12.35
CA GLY A 212 -17.94 1.78 12.14
C GLY A 212 -18.43 1.20 10.82
N ASP A 213 -19.71 1.44 10.49
CA ASP A 213 -20.33 0.92 9.27
C ASP A 213 -19.67 1.44 7.98
N ALA A 214 -19.19 2.69 8.01
CA ALA A 214 -18.44 3.30 6.94
C ALA A 214 -17.52 4.41 7.48
N VAL A 215 -16.38 4.63 6.81
CA VAL A 215 -15.41 5.67 7.16
C VAL A 215 -14.75 6.24 5.92
N ILE A 216 -14.43 7.54 5.93
CA ILE A 216 -13.65 8.20 4.88
C ILE A 216 -12.22 8.42 5.35
N ASN A 217 -11.28 7.82 4.62
CA ASN A 217 -9.86 8.02 4.78
C ASN A 217 -9.31 8.78 3.56
N VAL A 218 -8.34 9.67 3.78
CA VAL A 218 -7.72 10.46 2.70
C VAL A 218 -6.21 10.28 2.74
N GLY A 219 -5.64 9.94 1.59
CA GLY A 219 -4.18 9.91 1.40
C GLY A 219 -3.74 11.12 0.59
N VAL A 220 -2.83 11.90 1.15
CA VAL A 220 -2.16 12.99 0.44
C VAL A 220 -0.83 12.52 -0.12
N SER A 221 -0.45 13.08 -1.26
CA SER A 221 0.91 12.97 -1.79
C SER A 221 1.55 14.36 -1.86
N GLY A 222 2.86 14.38 -2.01
CA GLY A 222 3.66 15.60 -2.06
C GLY A 222 5.17 15.43 -2.09
N PRO A 223 5.77 14.32 -2.61
CA PRO A 223 7.20 14.28 -2.84
C PRO A 223 7.73 15.51 -3.61
N GLY A 224 7.04 15.93 -4.68
CA GLY A 224 7.44 17.12 -5.44
C GLY A 224 7.50 18.41 -4.62
N VAL A 225 6.53 18.61 -3.72
CA VAL A 225 6.49 19.76 -2.80
C VAL A 225 7.67 19.74 -1.83
N VAL A 226 8.00 18.57 -1.28
CA VAL A 226 9.14 18.41 -0.36
C VAL A 226 10.45 18.63 -1.09
N LYS A 227 10.63 18.04 -2.28
CA LYS A 227 11.80 18.26 -3.13
C LYS A 227 12.01 19.74 -3.40
N LYS A 228 10.96 20.45 -3.85
CA LYS A 228 11.03 21.88 -4.18
C LYS A 228 11.41 22.72 -2.97
N ALA A 229 10.87 22.40 -1.79
CA ALA A 229 11.25 23.08 -0.55
C ALA A 229 12.75 22.87 -0.23
N LEU A 230 13.27 21.67 -0.44
CA LEU A 230 14.68 21.36 -0.19
C LEU A 230 15.66 22.04 -1.15
N GLU A 231 15.26 22.31 -2.40
CA GLU A 231 16.08 23.08 -3.35
C GLU A 231 16.50 24.45 -2.79
N SER A 232 15.65 25.07 -1.97
CA SER A 232 15.90 26.38 -1.36
C SER A 232 16.90 26.36 -0.20
N VAL A 233 17.22 25.17 0.33
CA VAL A 233 18.10 24.97 1.50
C VAL A 233 19.27 24.02 1.18
N ARG A 234 19.62 23.87 -0.10
CA ARG A 234 20.79 23.08 -0.52
C ARG A 234 22.06 23.55 0.18
N GLY A 235 22.78 22.61 0.79
CA GLY A 235 24.02 22.87 1.53
C GLY A 235 23.84 23.49 2.92
N ALA A 236 22.60 23.69 3.39
CA ALA A 236 22.32 24.06 4.76
C ALA A 236 22.58 22.89 5.74
N ASP A 237 22.55 23.19 7.04
CA ASP A 237 22.71 22.17 8.08
C ASP A 237 21.46 21.29 8.27
N PHE A 238 21.62 20.19 9.01
CA PHE A 238 20.53 19.25 9.25
C PHE A 238 19.35 19.86 10.02
N GLU A 239 19.59 20.87 10.87
CA GLU A 239 18.52 21.55 11.60
C GLU A 239 17.59 22.28 10.62
N THR A 240 18.17 23.09 9.73
CA THR A 240 17.41 23.82 8.69
C THR A 240 16.69 22.85 7.75
N LEU A 241 17.38 21.80 7.32
CA LEU A 241 16.82 20.76 6.43
C LEU A 241 15.62 20.05 7.09
N CYS A 242 15.76 19.60 8.35
CA CYS A 242 14.70 18.91 9.07
C CYS A 242 13.48 19.81 9.28
N GLU A 243 13.69 21.06 9.71
CA GLU A 243 12.61 22.02 9.92
C GLU A 243 11.85 22.31 8.62
N THR A 244 12.56 22.35 7.49
CA THR A 244 11.97 22.55 6.16
C THR A 244 11.03 21.40 5.80
N ILE A 245 11.50 20.15 5.91
CA ILE A 245 10.68 18.95 5.64
C ILE A 245 9.44 18.94 6.54
N LYS A 246 9.64 19.17 7.85
CA LYS A 246 8.56 19.15 8.84
C LYS A 246 7.47 20.19 8.54
N ARG A 247 7.85 21.43 8.21
CA ARG A 247 6.90 22.50 7.85
C ARG A 247 6.15 22.20 6.57
N THR A 248 6.83 21.64 5.58
CA THR A 248 6.20 21.26 4.31
C THR A 248 5.20 20.12 4.54
N ALA A 249 5.59 19.08 5.27
CA ALA A 249 4.69 17.97 5.62
C ALA A 249 3.46 18.44 6.42
N PHE A 250 3.61 19.39 7.36
CA PHE A 250 2.49 20.01 8.06
C PHE A 250 1.47 20.62 7.08
N LYS A 251 1.94 21.40 6.10
CA LYS A 251 1.06 22.06 5.12
C LYS A 251 0.33 21.05 4.24
N ILE A 252 1.03 20.05 3.71
CA ILE A 252 0.45 18.95 2.92
C ILE A 252 -0.67 18.25 3.72
N THR A 253 -0.41 17.97 5.00
CA THR A 253 -1.39 17.33 5.90
C THR A 253 -2.66 18.16 6.06
N ARG A 254 -2.53 19.48 6.20
CA ARG A 254 -3.68 20.39 6.38
C ARG A 254 -4.60 20.37 5.16
N VAL A 255 -4.04 20.26 3.96
CA VAL A 255 -4.81 20.12 2.71
C VAL A 255 -5.56 18.79 2.69
N GLY A 256 -4.91 17.69 3.07
CA GLY A 256 -5.56 16.38 3.22
C GLY A 256 -6.73 16.41 4.21
N GLN A 257 -6.55 17.08 5.35
CA GLN A 257 -7.60 17.24 6.36
C GLN A 257 -8.80 18.03 5.84
N LEU A 258 -8.57 19.10 5.06
CA LEU A 258 -9.65 19.85 4.42
C LEU A 258 -10.46 18.94 3.48
N VAL A 259 -9.79 18.18 2.62
CA VAL A 259 -10.46 17.30 1.67
C VAL A 259 -11.25 16.20 2.40
N ALA A 260 -10.69 15.67 3.47
CA ALA A 260 -11.36 14.65 4.28
C ALA A 260 -12.62 15.19 4.97
N GLN A 261 -12.59 16.40 5.50
CA GLN A 261 -13.75 17.05 6.14
C GLN A 261 -14.86 17.33 5.13
N GLU A 262 -14.53 17.82 3.95
CA GLU A 262 -15.53 18.09 2.91
C GLU A 262 -16.10 16.80 2.33
N ALA A 263 -15.28 15.78 2.11
CA ALA A 263 -15.75 14.45 1.69
C ALA A 263 -16.70 13.84 2.72
N SER A 264 -16.33 13.91 4.00
CA SER A 264 -17.16 13.43 5.11
C SER A 264 -18.52 14.13 5.15
N LYS A 265 -18.55 15.45 4.97
CA LYS A 265 -19.79 16.25 4.94
C LYS A 265 -20.66 15.95 3.73
N LEU A 266 -20.07 15.84 2.53
CA LEU A 266 -20.81 15.59 1.29
C LEU A 266 -21.41 14.18 1.25
N LEU A 267 -20.70 13.19 1.77
CA LEU A 267 -21.12 11.80 1.78
C LEU A 267 -21.91 11.41 3.03
N ASN A 268 -21.92 12.28 4.05
CA ASN A 268 -22.50 11.99 5.37
C ASN A 268 -21.91 10.70 5.99
N VAL A 269 -20.59 10.53 5.85
CA VAL A 269 -19.82 9.41 6.40
C VAL A 269 -18.73 9.97 7.31
N PRO A 270 -18.48 9.41 8.51
CA PRO A 270 -17.44 9.90 9.40
C PRO A 270 -16.06 9.93 8.75
N PHE A 271 -15.29 10.97 9.05
CA PHE A 271 -13.87 11.04 8.73
C PHE A 271 -13.09 10.11 9.67
N GLY A 272 -12.22 9.28 9.10
CA GLY A 272 -11.26 8.43 9.82
C GLY A 272 -9.92 9.13 9.94
N ILE A 273 -8.97 8.77 9.08
CA ILE A 273 -7.59 9.25 9.13
C ILE A 273 -7.17 10.03 7.88
N VAL A 274 -6.22 10.96 8.09
CA VAL A 274 -5.38 11.49 7.02
C VAL A 274 -4.07 10.73 7.04
N ASP A 275 -3.72 10.15 5.91
CA ASP A 275 -2.46 9.48 5.74
C ASP A 275 -1.43 10.32 5.01
N LEU A 276 -0.22 10.27 5.54
CA LEU A 276 0.89 11.12 5.19
C LEU A 276 1.94 10.31 4.50
N SER A 277 1.63 9.92 3.28
CA SER A 277 2.52 9.12 2.48
C SER A 277 3.13 9.98 1.39
N LEU A 278 4.45 10.21 1.47
CA LEU A 278 5.19 10.73 0.32
C LEU A 278 5.25 9.60 -0.70
N ALA A 279 4.24 9.58 -1.57
CA ALA A 279 3.96 8.45 -2.43
C ALA A 279 4.14 8.90 -3.87
N PRO A 280 5.28 8.57 -4.50
CA PRO A 280 5.65 9.09 -5.81
C PRO A 280 4.70 8.62 -6.91
N THR A 281 4.77 9.31 -8.03
CA THR A 281 4.12 8.91 -9.28
C THR A 281 5.16 8.84 -10.39
N PRO A 282 4.85 8.17 -11.52
CA PRO A 282 5.75 8.16 -12.67
C PRO A 282 6.02 9.55 -13.29
N ALA A 283 5.37 10.61 -12.78
CA ALA A 283 5.55 11.97 -13.26
C ALA A 283 6.92 12.54 -12.84
N VAL A 284 7.57 13.26 -13.76
CA VAL A 284 8.85 13.91 -13.50
C VAL A 284 8.70 14.95 -12.41
N GLY A 285 9.59 14.91 -11.41
CA GLY A 285 9.59 15.84 -10.29
C GLY A 285 8.74 15.40 -9.09
N ASP A 286 8.08 14.25 -9.15
CA ASP A 286 7.32 13.67 -8.04
C ASP A 286 7.95 12.36 -7.54
N SER A 287 9.13 12.50 -6.94
CA SER A 287 10.02 11.38 -6.60
C SER A 287 10.58 11.48 -5.18
N VAL A 288 10.52 10.38 -4.44
CA VAL A 288 11.20 10.24 -3.13
C VAL A 288 12.70 10.07 -3.34
N ALA A 289 13.11 9.41 -4.41
CA ALA A 289 14.51 9.30 -4.79
C ALA A 289 15.16 10.67 -5.00
N GLU A 290 14.48 11.59 -5.67
CA GLU A 290 14.98 12.95 -5.85
C GLU A 290 15.08 13.71 -4.53
N ILE A 291 14.15 13.52 -3.58
CA ILE A 291 14.29 14.09 -2.22
C ILE A 291 15.57 13.58 -1.55
N LEU A 292 15.87 12.28 -1.66
CA LEU A 292 17.09 11.70 -1.12
C LEU A 292 18.34 12.30 -1.77
N GLN A 293 18.26 12.63 -3.06
CA GLN A 293 19.33 13.34 -3.76
C GLN A 293 19.49 14.79 -3.30
N GLU A 294 18.38 15.51 -3.09
CA GLU A 294 18.37 16.86 -2.53
C GLU A 294 18.93 16.93 -1.09
N ILE A 295 18.76 15.85 -0.31
CA ILE A 295 19.40 15.70 1.01
C ILE A 295 20.93 15.61 0.89
N GLY A 296 21.45 15.20 -0.27
CA GLY A 296 22.89 15.20 -0.58
C GLY A 296 23.44 13.86 -1.05
N LEU A 297 22.60 12.90 -1.46
CA LEU A 297 23.04 11.62 -2.01
C LEU A 297 23.15 11.69 -3.55
N GLU A 298 24.11 10.99 -4.13
CA GLU A 298 24.21 10.92 -5.60
C GLU A 298 23.09 10.05 -6.20
N TYR A 299 22.87 8.87 -5.60
CA TYR A 299 21.76 7.98 -5.90
C TYR A 299 21.17 7.40 -4.61
N PRO A 300 19.86 7.13 -4.58
CA PRO A 300 19.29 6.19 -3.64
C PRO A 300 20.05 4.86 -3.68
N GLY A 301 20.43 4.34 -2.53
CA GLY A 301 21.22 3.12 -2.37
C GLY A 301 22.68 3.36 -1.98
N ALA A 302 23.20 4.59 -2.17
CA ALA A 302 24.51 4.99 -1.67
C ALA A 302 24.65 4.83 -0.13
N PRO A 303 25.88 4.74 0.41
CA PRO A 303 26.11 4.85 1.84
C PRO A 303 25.50 6.15 2.39
N GLY A 304 24.66 6.03 3.42
CA GLY A 304 23.88 7.15 3.97
C GLY A 304 22.40 7.15 3.58
N THR A 305 21.97 6.44 2.53
CA THR A 305 20.54 6.40 2.12
C THR A 305 19.59 5.99 3.24
N THR A 306 19.94 4.97 4.02
CA THR A 306 19.09 4.52 5.13
C THR A 306 18.95 5.61 6.20
N ALA A 307 20.02 6.37 6.50
CA ALA A 307 19.96 7.47 7.45
C ALA A 307 19.13 8.66 6.91
N ALA A 308 19.31 9.02 5.63
CA ALA A 308 18.52 10.05 4.97
C ALA A 308 17.03 9.71 4.94
N LEU A 309 16.69 8.45 4.63
CA LEU A 309 15.30 7.98 4.63
C LEU A 309 14.69 7.98 6.04
N ALA A 310 15.46 7.56 7.06
CA ALA A 310 15.01 7.60 8.44
C ALA A 310 14.69 9.04 8.88
N LEU A 311 15.57 9.99 8.54
CA LEU A 311 15.39 11.41 8.79
C LEU A 311 14.13 11.92 8.09
N LEU A 312 13.98 11.65 6.78
CA LEU A 312 12.82 12.07 6.00
C LEU A 312 11.52 11.56 6.64
N ASN A 313 11.45 10.26 6.95
CA ASN A 313 10.26 9.64 7.54
C ASN A 313 9.89 10.25 8.90
N ASP A 314 10.88 10.47 9.76
CA ASP A 314 10.70 11.09 11.08
C ASP A 314 10.17 12.53 10.97
N GLN A 315 10.74 13.35 10.06
CA GLN A 315 10.28 14.73 9.88
C GLN A 315 8.89 14.82 9.24
N VAL A 316 8.56 13.93 8.31
CA VAL A 316 7.20 13.85 7.72
C VAL A 316 6.17 13.50 8.79
N LYS A 317 6.45 12.47 9.61
CA LYS A 317 5.57 12.08 10.73
C LYS A 317 5.38 13.21 11.73
N LYS A 318 6.47 13.89 12.14
CA LYS A 318 6.41 15.05 13.04
C LYS A 318 5.56 16.18 12.46
N GLY A 319 5.74 16.49 11.18
CA GLY A 319 5.02 17.55 10.50
C GLY A 319 3.51 17.29 10.49
N GLY A 320 3.09 16.07 10.17
CA GLY A 320 1.66 15.82 10.08
C GLY A 320 0.95 15.51 11.40
N VAL A 321 1.61 14.92 12.40
CA VAL A 321 1.04 14.82 13.76
C VAL A 321 0.81 16.22 14.36
N MET A 322 1.60 17.22 13.94
CA MET A 322 1.35 18.62 14.31
C MET A 322 0.11 19.22 13.62
N ALA A 323 -0.29 18.71 12.44
CA ALA A 323 -1.38 19.24 11.64
C ALA A 323 -2.74 18.59 11.92
N SER A 324 -2.77 17.30 12.27
CA SER A 324 -4.00 16.55 12.51
C SER A 324 -3.86 15.60 13.70
N SER A 325 -4.93 15.48 14.49
CA SER A 325 -5.02 14.51 15.59
C SER A 325 -5.35 13.09 15.11
N PHE A 326 -5.78 12.93 13.86
CA PHE A 326 -6.17 11.66 13.25
C PHE A 326 -5.24 11.34 12.08
N VAL A 327 -3.95 11.28 12.40
CA VAL A 327 -2.93 10.76 11.47
C VAL A 327 -2.80 9.27 11.73
N GLY A 328 -2.89 8.46 10.69
CA GLY A 328 -2.82 7.01 10.81
C GLY A 328 -2.46 6.35 9.49
N GLY A 329 -2.61 5.03 9.44
CA GLY A 329 -2.24 4.27 8.25
C GLY A 329 -0.75 3.97 8.20
N LEU A 330 -0.19 3.82 6.99
CA LEU A 330 1.22 3.51 6.82
C LEU A 330 2.10 4.74 7.07
N SER A 331 1.65 5.96 6.72
CA SER A 331 2.26 7.27 6.96
C SER A 331 3.79 7.28 6.95
N GLY A 332 4.38 7.73 5.84
CA GLY A 332 5.82 7.91 5.71
C GLY A 332 6.28 8.06 4.27
N ALA A 333 7.58 7.95 4.03
CA ALA A 333 8.08 7.84 2.66
C ALA A 333 7.76 6.46 2.08
N PHE A 334 7.17 6.42 0.89
CA PHE A 334 6.92 5.20 0.12
C PHE A 334 8.02 5.05 -0.93
N ILE A 335 8.51 3.83 -1.14
CA ILE A 335 9.58 3.54 -2.08
C ILE A 335 9.19 2.47 -3.12
N PRO A 336 8.04 2.61 -3.81
CA PRO A 336 7.64 1.70 -4.88
C PRO A 336 8.62 1.84 -6.05
N VAL A 337 9.40 0.79 -6.34
CA VAL A 337 10.45 0.87 -7.36
C VAL A 337 9.85 1.21 -8.73
N SER A 338 8.73 0.60 -9.10
CA SER A 338 8.13 0.82 -10.42
C SER A 338 7.43 2.18 -10.61
N GLU A 339 7.08 2.85 -9.51
CA GLU A 339 6.28 4.09 -9.54
C GLU A 339 7.17 5.34 -9.37
N ASP A 340 8.45 5.19 -8.98
CA ASP A 340 9.39 6.29 -8.76
C ASP A 340 10.55 6.25 -9.77
N GLN A 341 10.54 7.18 -10.73
CA GLN A 341 11.58 7.25 -11.77
C GLN A 341 13.00 7.36 -11.20
N GLY A 342 13.20 8.05 -10.09
CA GLY A 342 14.53 8.17 -9.48
C GLY A 342 14.98 6.86 -8.83
N MET A 343 14.06 6.03 -8.34
CA MET A 343 14.37 4.68 -7.85
C MET A 343 14.72 3.75 -9.02
N ILE A 344 13.97 3.81 -10.12
CA ILE A 344 14.27 3.06 -11.36
C ILE A 344 15.68 3.37 -11.84
N ASN A 345 16.01 4.66 -11.98
CA ASN A 345 17.34 5.11 -12.39
C ASN A 345 18.44 4.60 -11.45
N ALA A 346 18.16 4.53 -10.14
CA ALA A 346 19.11 4.03 -9.15
C ALA A 346 19.34 2.51 -9.27
N VAL A 347 18.30 1.75 -9.62
CA VAL A 347 18.43 0.31 -9.90
C VAL A 347 19.23 0.09 -11.19
N GLU A 348 18.91 0.83 -12.26
CA GLU A 348 19.62 0.73 -13.55
C GLU A 348 21.09 1.14 -13.44
N ALA A 349 21.39 2.15 -12.63
CA ALA A 349 22.76 2.55 -12.31
C ALA A 349 23.51 1.53 -11.41
N GLY A 350 22.82 0.51 -10.90
CA GLY A 350 23.37 -0.48 -9.97
C GLY A 350 23.63 0.04 -8.56
N ALA A 351 23.12 1.22 -8.21
CA ALA A 351 23.25 1.82 -6.88
C ALA A 351 22.25 1.22 -5.88
N LEU A 352 21.08 0.80 -6.36
CA LEU A 352 19.99 0.27 -5.52
C LEU A 352 19.76 -1.23 -5.78
N THR A 353 20.11 -2.05 -4.79
CA THR A 353 19.87 -3.52 -4.81
C THR A 353 18.67 -3.91 -3.97
N LEU A 354 18.19 -5.15 -4.12
CA LEU A 354 17.09 -5.69 -3.32
C LEU A 354 17.42 -5.70 -1.83
N GLU A 355 18.63 -6.10 -1.45
CA GLU A 355 19.10 -6.12 -0.06
C GLU A 355 19.25 -4.70 0.51
N LYS A 356 19.54 -3.72 -0.35
CA LYS A 356 19.57 -2.31 0.06
C LYS A 356 18.16 -1.77 0.29
N LEU A 357 17.19 -2.16 -0.54
CA LEU A 357 15.78 -1.88 -0.30
C LEU A 357 15.31 -2.51 1.01
N GLU A 358 15.65 -3.78 1.26
CA GLU A 358 15.41 -4.48 2.54
C GLU A 358 16.04 -3.71 3.72
N ALA A 359 17.29 -3.26 3.62
CA ALA A 359 17.90 -2.44 4.66
C ALA A 359 17.20 -1.08 4.86
N MET A 360 16.66 -0.49 3.79
CA MET A 360 15.84 0.72 3.85
C MET A 360 14.48 0.44 4.48
N THR A 361 13.93 -0.77 4.31
CA THR A 361 12.64 -1.12 4.91
C THR A 361 12.69 -1.03 6.41
N CYS A 362 13.83 -1.28 7.10
CA CYS A 362 13.98 -1.08 8.55
C CYS A 362 13.48 0.29 9.06
N VAL A 363 13.66 1.36 8.27
CA VAL A 363 13.34 2.75 8.67
C VAL A 363 12.21 3.39 7.84
N CYS A 364 11.81 2.73 6.75
CA CYS A 364 10.66 3.09 5.91
C CYS A 364 9.32 2.72 6.57
N SER A 365 8.19 3.10 6.01
CA SER A 365 6.87 2.75 6.56
C SER A 365 6.17 1.57 5.87
N VAL A 366 6.55 1.19 4.65
CA VAL A 366 5.76 0.26 3.82
C VAL A 366 6.41 -1.10 3.68
N GLY A 367 7.68 -1.18 3.31
CA GLY A 367 8.38 -2.43 3.03
C GLY A 367 8.87 -2.53 1.58
N LEU A 368 8.97 -3.76 1.07
CA LEU A 368 9.37 -4.06 -0.32
C LEU A 368 8.15 -3.89 -1.24
N ASP A 369 8.14 -2.82 -2.04
CA ASP A 369 6.97 -2.43 -2.82
C ASP A 369 7.25 -2.28 -4.32
N MET A 370 6.36 -2.82 -5.15
CA MET A 370 6.47 -2.87 -6.62
C MET A 370 7.84 -3.33 -7.12
N ILE A 371 8.32 -4.45 -6.62
CA ILE A 371 9.63 -4.99 -7.01
C ILE A 371 9.43 -6.07 -8.07
N ALA A 372 9.92 -5.82 -9.28
CA ALA A 372 9.93 -6.81 -10.35
C ALA A 372 11.20 -7.70 -10.24
N ILE A 373 11.01 -9.02 -10.27
CA ILE A 373 12.08 -10.03 -10.17
C ILE A 373 11.99 -11.03 -11.33
N PRO A 374 13.04 -11.85 -11.59
CA PRO A 374 13.03 -12.84 -12.66
C PRO A 374 11.87 -13.82 -12.50
N GLY A 375 11.17 -14.13 -13.60
CA GLY A 375 10.03 -15.04 -13.60
C GLY A 375 10.36 -16.49 -13.23
N ASP A 376 11.64 -16.88 -13.29
CA ASP A 376 12.12 -18.21 -12.88
C ASP A 376 12.50 -18.28 -11.39
N THR A 377 12.25 -17.22 -10.61
CA THR A 377 12.50 -17.23 -9.16
C THR A 377 11.62 -18.27 -8.47
N LYS A 378 12.23 -19.15 -7.68
CA LYS A 378 11.54 -20.24 -6.99
C LYS A 378 10.57 -19.73 -5.91
N ALA A 379 9.47 -20.47 -5.69
CA ALA A 379 8.50 -20.19 -4.63
C ALA A 379 9.17 -20.04 -3.26
N SER A 380 10.11 -20.94 -2.94
CA SER A 380 10.87 -20.91 -1.69
C SER A 380 11.66 -19.61 -1.53
N THR A 381 12.23 -19.08 -2.61
CA THR A 381 13.00 -17.82 -2.57
C THR A 381 12.07 -16.64 -2.32
N ILE A 382 10.90 -16.60 -2.97
CA ILE A 382 9.88 -15.57 -2.70
C ILE A 382 9.41 -15.65 -1.25
N SER A 383 9.12 -16.86 -0.74
CA SER A 383 8.80 -17.06 0.68
C SER A 383 9.92 -16.62 1.61
N GLY A 384 11.19 -16.79 1.22
CA GLY A 384 12.36 -16.27 1.94
C GLY A 384 12.33 -14.76 2.05
N ILE A 385 12.19 -14.06 0.93
CA ILE A 385 12.09 -12.59 0.88
C ILE A 385 10.93 -12.08 1.75
N ILE A 386 9.78 -12.76 1.67
CA ILE A 386 8.63 -12.45 2.55
C ILE A 386 9.04 -12.64 4.02
N ALA A 387 9.59 -13.79 4.39
CA ALA A 387 9.98 -14.07 5.78
C ALA A 387 10.94 -13.03 6.35
N ASP A 388 11.94 -12.60 5.57
CA ASP A 388 12.93 -11.61 5.98
C ASP A 388 12.26 -10.26 6.25
N GLU A 389 11.41 -9.79 5.33
CA GLU A 389 10.68 -8.52 5.50
C GLU A 389 9.68 -8.60 6.67
N MET A 390 8.97 -9.73 6.83
CA MET A 390 8.06 -9.92 7.97
C MET A 390 8.82 -9.92 9.30
N ALA A 391 10.06 -10.42 9.34
CA ALA A 391 10.91 -10.41 10.52
C ALA A 391 11.35 -8.99 10.87
N ILE A 392 11.72 -8.16 9.88
CA ILE A 392 11.99 -6.73 10.08
C ILE A 392 10.77 -6.05 10.72
N GLY A 393 9.57 -6.30 10.21
CA GLY A 393 8.34 -5.73 10.75
C GLY A 393 8.04 -6.17 12.17
N MET A 394 8.09 -7.48 12.40
CA MET A 394 7.82 -8.12 13.69
C MET A 394 8.78 -7.64 14.78
N VAL A 395 10.09 -7.58 14.48
CA VAL A 395 11.11 -7.18 15.46
C VAL A 395 11.05 -5.69 15.72
N ASN A 396 10.76 -4.85 14.72
CA ASN A 396 10.80 -3.40 14.90
C ASN A 396 9.45 -2.76 15.28
N GLN A 397 8.44 -3.56 15.67
CA GLN A 397 7.11 -3.05 16.07
C GLN A 397 6.47 -2.15 15.00
N LYS A 398 6.57 -2.57 13.74
CA LYS A 398 6.16 -1.75 12.61
C LYS A 398 5.45 -2.56 11.55
N THR A 399 4.63 -1.89 10.76
CA THR A 399 4.08 -2.48 9.54
C THR A 399 5.17 -2.64 8.48
N THR A 400 5.15 -3.79 7.82
CA THR A 400 5.98 -4.12 6.66
C THR A 400 5.14 -4.90 5.67
N ALA A 401 5.43 -4.72 4.40
CA ALA A 401 4.68 -5.23 3.28
C ALA A 401 5.63 -5.78 2.22
N VAL A 402 5.19 -6.81 1.51
CA VAL A 402 5.86 -7.31 0.32
C VAL A 402 4.87 -7.34 -0.84
N ARG A 403 5.18 -6.55 -1.87
CA ARG A 403 4.56 -6.59 -3.20
C ARG A 403 5.68 -6.85 -4.21
N ILE A 404 5.84 -8.14 -4.51
CA ILE A 404 6.89 -8.66 -5.38
C ILE A 404 6.28 -9.34 -6.60
N ILE A 405 6.86 -9.11 -7.77
CA ILE A 405 6.29 -9.46 -9.06
C ILE A 405 7.32 -10.29 -9.82
N PRO A 406 7.26 -11.64 -9.73
CA PRO A 406 8.02 -12.49 -10.63
C PRO A 406 7.44 -12.35 -12.03
N VAL A 407 8.17 -11.69 -12.94
CA VAL A 407 7.64 -11.42 -14.28
C VAL A 407 7.97 -12.56 -15.21
N ASN A 408 6.96 -13.34 -15.55
CA ASN A 408 7.10 -14.50 -16.42
C ASN A 408 7.78 -14.15 -17.76
N GLY A 409 8.76 -14.98 -18.14
CA GLY A 409 9.50 -14.81 -19.40
C GLY A 409 10.54 -13.69 -19.40
N LYS A 410 10.69 -12.94 -18.29
CA LYS A 410 11.70 -11.87 -18.16
C LYS A 410 12.78 -12.24 -17.15
N THR A 411 13.99 -11.73 -17.39
CA THR A 411 15.19 -11.93 -16.57
C THR A 411 15.90 -10.60 -16.31
N VAL A 412 16.98 -10.64 -15.51
CA VAL A 412 17.76 -9.45 -15.18
C VAL A 412 18.28 -8.78 -16.45
N GLY A 413 18.02 -7.48 -16.59
CA GLY A 413 18.34 -6.70 -17.78
C GLY A 413 17.12 -6.39 -18.65
N ASP A 414 16.00 -7.12 -18.46
CA ASP A 414 14.71 -6.76 -19.05
C ASP A 414 13.99 -5.70 -18.20
N THR A 415 12.97 -5.09 -18.81
CA THR A 415 12.06 -4.12 -18.18
C THR A 415 10.62 -4.58 -18.35
N VAL A 416 9.78 -4.29 -17.36
CA VAL A 416 8.33 -4.54 -17.38
C VAL A 416 7.55 -3.24 -17.36
N GLU A 417 6.46 -3.16 -18.14
CA GLU A 417 5.60 -1.99 -18.22
C GLU A 417 4.20 -2.37 -17.72
N PHE A 418 3.85 -1.91 -16.50
CA PHE A 418 2.53 -2.14 -15.91
C PHE A 418 1.52 -1.07 -16.36
N GLY A 419 2.01 0.08 -16.79
CA GLY A 419 1.21 1.19 -17.30
C GLY A 419 0.51 2.00 -16.20
N GLY A 420 -0.05 3.15 -16.61
CA GLY A 420 -0.80 4.05 -15.75
C GLY A 420 -0.02 4.46 -14.48
N LEU A 421 -0.62 4.25 -13.32
CA LEU A 421 -0.02 4.58 -12.02
C LEU A 421 1.01 3.56 -11.53
N LEU A 422 0.99 2.34 -12.06
CA LEU A 422 1.90 1.27 -11.64
C LEU A 422 3.27 1.38 -12.33
N GLY A 423 3.39 2.26 -13.33
CA GLY A 423 4.65 2.62 -13.98
C GLY A 423 5.32 1.45 -14.69
N HIS A 424 6.65 1.42 -14.62
CA HIS A 424 7.49 0.39 -15.22
C HIS A 424 8.63 0.04 -14.27
N ALA A 425 9.19 -1.16 -14.35
CA ALA A 425 10.29 -1.56 -13.48
C ALA A 425 11.36 -2.37 -14.21
N PRO A 426 12.66 -2.14 -13.92
CA PRO A 426 13.70 -3.06 -14.32
C PRO A 426 13.61 -4.35 -13.50
N ILE A 427 13.93 -5.50 -14.12
CA ILE A 427 13.98 -6.77 -13.40
C ILE A 427 15.21 -6.80 -12.48
N MET A 428 14.95 -6.82 -11.16
CA MET A 428 15.99 -6.79 -10.14
C MET A 428 16.60 -8.17 -9.89
N ARG A 429 17.91 -8.22 -9.68
CA ARG A 429 18.60 -9.46 -9.32
C ARG A 429 18.14 -9.97 -7.96
N VAL A 430 17.89 -11.28 -7.88
CA VAL A 430 17.65 -12.02 -6.64
C VAL A 430 18.86 -12.91 -6.32
N ASN A 431 19.16 -13.10 -5.05
CA ASN A 431 20.22 -14.01 -4.62
C ASN A 431 19.86 -15.48 -4.94
N GLY A 432 20.77 -16.19 -5.62
CA GLY A 432 20.54 -17.56 -6.11
C GLY A 432 20.79 -18.69 -5.10
N PHE A 433 21.28 -18.38 -3.88
CA PHE A 433 21.46 -19.40 -2.86
C PHE A 433 20.12 -19.87 -2.27
N SER A 434 20.00 -21.17 -2.02
CA SER A 434 18.72 -21.76 -1.59
C SER A 434 18.40 -21.51 -0.11
N CYS A 435 17.16 -21.11 0.17
CA CYS A 435 16.55 -21.06 1.50
C CYS A 435 15.45 -22.14 1.68
N GLU A 436 15.35 -23.12 0.78
CA GLU A 436 14.28 -24.13 0.75
C GLU A 436 14.14 -24.90 2.07
N ASN A 437 15.26 -25.34 2.65
CA ASN A 437 15.26 -26.04 3.94
C ASN A 437 14.73 -25.19 5.09
N PHE A 438 14.91 -23.86 5.03
CA PHE A 438 14.38 -22.94 6.04
C PHE A 438 12.86 -22.82 5.91
N ILE A 439 12.35 -22.61 4.70
CA ILE A 439 10.91 -22.48 4.42
C ILE A 439 10.17 -23.79 4.70
N ASN A 440 10.76 -24.95 4.38
CA ASN A 440 10.16 -26.26 4.61
C ASN A 440 10.04 -26.66 6.09
N ARG A 441 10.59 -25.86 7.03
CA ARG A 441 10.34 -26.07 8.47
C ARG A 441 8.87 -25.85 8.83
N GLY A 442 8.18 -24.95 8.13
CA GLY A 442 6.81 -24.56 8.44
C GLY A 442 6.61 -24.09 9.88
N GLY A 443 5.37 -24.18 10.36
CA GLY A 443 5.01 -23.80 11.73
C GLY A 443 5.01 -22.29 11.92
N ARG A 444 5.46 -21.83 13.09
CA ARG A 444 5.37 -20.43 13.49
C ARG A 444 6.67 -19.97 14.16
N ILE A 445 7.23 -18.87 13.67
CA ILE A 445 8.28 -18.13 14.39
C ILE A 445 7.58 -17.43 15.56
N PRO A 446 8.04 -17.62 16.82
CA PRO A 446 7.40 -17.02 17.98
C PRO A 446 7.63 -15.50 18.05
N ALA A 447 6.77 -14.82 18.80
CA ALA A 447 6.92 -13.39 19.06
C ALA A 447 8.24 -13.08 19.80
N PRO A 448 8.89 -11.94 19.53
CA PRO A 448 10.14 -11.58 20.17
C PRO A 448 9.93 -11.09 21.62
N ILE A 449 10.93 -11.23 22.50
CA ILE A 449 10.80 -10.95 23.95
C ILE A 449 10.30 -9.53 24.26
N HIS A 450 10.72 -8.53 23.48
CA HIS A 450 10.28 -7.14 23.69
C HIS A 450 8.82 -6.88 23.27
N SER A 451 8.11 -7.89 22.77
CA SER A 451 6.65 -7.83 22.59
C SER A 451 5.88 -7.99 23.91
N PHE A 452 6.53 -8.35 25.02
CA PHE A 452 5.93 -8.37 26.37
C PHE A 452 5.74 -6.95 26.92
N LYS A 453 4.92 -6.15 26.26
CA LYS A 453 4.41 -4.86 26.76
C LYS A 453 2.91 -5.07 27.01
N ASN A 454 2.52 -5.09 28.30
CA ASN A 454 1.13 -5.28 28.73
C ASN A 454 0.27 -4.07 28.42
#